data_AF-D8RXT8-F1
#
_entry.id   AF-D8RXT8-F1
#
_cell.length_a   1.000
_cell.length_b   1.000
_cell.length_c   1.000
_cell.angle_alpha   90.00
_cell.angle_beta   90.00
_cell.angle_gamma   90.00
#
_symmetry.space_group_name_H-M   'P 1'
#
loop_
_entity.id
_entity.type
_entity.pdbx_description
1 polymer ?
#
loop_
_entity_poly.entity_id
_entity_poly.type
_entity_poly.pdbx_seq_one_letter_code
_entity_poly.pdbx_strand_id
1 'polypeptide(L)'
;VLLLASMLAIAAAKSFIQSCNSASQCSSLVAYRTPAAQSLGAIAALFNIDTVSLLAANNLDLRSSLDPGSPQLVIAPRRIVKVPISCSCVDGIWRGNATLYKSRPGDTLASIADALFGKLVTAKQIAQANGIAANFGGAVAAGSTLVIPFSCGCGDPLAGGGTALLMSYVVQGGDTVGELAREYGSLPGDFMALNGVANASELAAGDVVAVPIRACGSSFRRSAYDFGLVVANGSYIITAGHCVQCSCLPNLQQVYCTPAPGVISGSCPDMRCLGTNLTVGAMATAASVQGCNVTSCLYTG
;
A
#
# COMPACT_ATOMS: atom_id res chain seq x y z
N VAL A 1 -12.04 29.39 44.30
CA VAL A 1 -11.31 28.88 43.12
C VAL A 1 -12.10 27.70 42.57
N LEU A 2 -12.98 27.93 41.59
CA LEU A 2 -13.66 26.84 40.87
C LEU A 2 -12.69 26.30 39.83
N LEU A 3 -12.24 25.05 40.00
CA LEU A 3 -11.57 24.29 38.95
C LEU A 3 -12.62 23.83 37.93
N LEU A 4 -12.73 24.54 36.81
CA LEU A 4 -13.36 24.04 35.60
C LEU A 4 -12.47 22.92 35.03
N ALA A 5 -12.77 21.68 35.38
CA ALA A 5 -12.25 20.53 34.66
C ALA A 5 -12.88 20.54 33.26
N SER A 6 -12.12 20.99 32.25
CA SER A 6 -12.53 20.80 30.86
C SER A 6 -12.54 19.30 30.57
N MET A 7 -13.71 18.68 30.58
CA MET A 7 -13.88 17.39 29.93
C MET A 7 -13.69 17.64 28.43
N LEU A 8 -12.47 17.44 27.92
CA LEU A 8 -12.32 17.21 26.48
C LEU A 8 -13.09 15.93 26.19
N ALA A 9 -14.23 16.06 25.53
CA ALA A 9 -14.87 14.94 24.88
C ALA A 9 -13.88 14.43 23.82
N ILE A 10 -13.20 13.32 24.13
CA ILE A 10 -12.36 12.63 23.15
C ILE A 10 -13.33 12.03 22.14
N ALA A 11 -13.49 12.68 21.00
CA ALA A 11 -14.23 12.11 19.88
C ALA A 11 -13.57 10.77 19.50
N ALA A 12 -14.39 9.72 19.34
CA ALA A 12 -13.88 8.44 18.90
C ALA A 12 -13.28 8.57 17.50
N ALA A 13 -12.07 8.07 17.29
CA ALA A 13 -11.42 8.03 16.00
C ALA A 13 -12.32 7.34 14.97
N LYS A 14 -12.51 7.98 13.82
CA LYS A 14 -13.27 7.45 12.70
C LYS A 14 -12.36 6.57 11.85
N SER A 15 -12.96 5.65 11.10
CA SER A 15 -12.25 4.87 10.09
C SER A 15 -12.93 5.01 8.75
N PHE A 16 -12.13 5.15 7.71
CA PHE A 16 -12.57 5.10 6.33
C PHE A 16 -13.25 3.75 6.05
N ILE A 17 -14.41 3.84 5.41
CA ILE A 17 -15.23 2.71 5.00
C ILE A 17 -15.74 3.03 3.59
N GLN A 18 -15.46 2.14 2.65
CA GLN A 18 -16.01 2.22 1.30
C GLN A 18 -16.87 0.99 1.04
N SER A 19 -18.10 1.22 0.57
CA SER A 19 -19.00 0.14 0.18
C SER A 19 -18.54 -0.53 -1.11
N CYS A 20 -18.93 -1.79 -1.27
CA CYS A 20 -18.61 -2.60 -2.43
C CYS A 20 -19.76 -3.55 -2.75
N ASN A 21 -19.98 -3.79 -4.06
CA ASN A 21 -21.05 -4.66 -4.57
C ASN A 21 -20.51 -5.77 -5.48
N SER A 22 -19.19 -5.86 -5.65
CA SER A 22 -18.54 -6.85 -6.52
C SER A 22 -17.57 -7.70 -5.72
N ALA A 23 -17.48 -9.00 -6.03
CA ALA A 23 -16.49 -9.90 -5.45
C ALA A 23 -15.06 -9.69 -6.03
N SER A 24 -14.79 -8.53 -6.65
CA SER A 24 -13.48 -8.21 -7.21
C SER A 24 -12.46 -7.98 -6.10
N GLN A 25 -11.18 -8.07 -6.44
CA GLN A 25 -10.07 -7.69 -5.58
C GLN A 25 -9.28 -6.56 -6.24
N CYS A 26 -8.61 -5.75 -5.44
CA CYS A 26 -7.65 -4.77 -5.94
C CYS A 26 -6.45 -4.64 -5.00
N SER A 27 -5.37 -4.11 -5.54
CA SER A 27 -4.22 -3.69 -4.72
C SER A 27 -4.55 -2.39 -4.00
N SER A 28 -4.14 -2.30 -2.73
CA SER A 28 -4.22 -1.11 -1.91
C SER A 28 -2.97 -1.06 -1.02
N LEU A 29 -2.81 0.01 -0.25
CA LEU A 29 -1.68 0.22 0.64
C LEU A 29 -2.16 0.53 2.05
N VAL A 30 -1.31 0.28 3.03
CA VAL A 30 -1.45 0.86 4.37
C VAL A 30 -0.16 1.60 4.73
N ALA A 31 -0.30 2.79 5.31
CA ALA A 31 0.82 3.56 5.85
C ALA A 31 1.11 3.10 7.28
N TYR A 32 1.95 2.06 7.41
CA TYR A 32 2.35 1.56 8.71
C TYR A 32 3.38 2.48 9.35
N ARG A 33 2.99 3.16 10.42
CA ARG A 33 3.89 3.96 11.24
C ARG A 33 4.56 3.09 12.29
N THR A 34 5.87 2.88 12.17
CA THR A 34 6.62 1.98 13.05
C THR A 34 6.52 2.38 14.53
N PRO A 35 5.95 1.53 15.42
CA PRO A 35 5.86 1.83 16.86
C PRO A 35 7.23 1.85 17.54
N ALA A 36 8.15 1.00 17.06
CA ALA A 36 9.52 0.85 17.54
C ALA A 36 10.47 0.57 16.36
N ALA A 37 11.77 0.52 16.62
CA ALA A 37 12.75 0.14 15.61
C ALA A 37 12.55 -1.34 15.24
N GLN A 38 12.39 -1.63 13.95
CA GLN A 38 12.08 -2.99 13.47
C GLN A 38 12.79 -3.23 12.13
N SER A 39 13.24 -4.45 11.88
CA SER A 39 13.79 -4.80 10.56
C SER A 39 12.68 -4.89 9.52
N LEU A 40 13.03 -4.62 8.25
CA LEU A 40 12.08 -4.72 7.14
C LEU A 40 11.44 -6.11 7.05
N GLY A 41 12.22 -7.19 7.29
CA GLY A 41 11.72 -8.56 7.33
C GLY A 41 10.72 -8.80 8.47
N ALA A 42 10.91 -8.18 9.63
CA ALA A 42 9.94 -8.26 10.73
C ALA A 42 8.61 -7.56 10.37
N ILE A 43 8.67 -6.44 9.65
CA ILE A 43 7.48 -5.75 9.14
C ILE A 43 6.78 -6.62 8.09
N ALA A 44 7.51 -7.18 7.13
CA ALA A 44 6.95 -8.08 6.11
C ALA A 44 6.24 -9.29 6.74
N ALA A 45 6.87 -9.93 7.73
CA ALA A 45 6.28 -11.04 8.48
C ALA A 45 5.04 -10.60 9.29
N LEU A 46 5.03 -9.40 9.88
CA LEU A 46 3.89 -8.88 10.62
C LEU A 46 2.64 -8.71 9.74
N PHE A 47 2.83 -8.24 8.51
CA PHE A 47 1.73 -8.04 7.56
C PHE A 47 1.42 -9.27 6.70
N ASN A 48 2.17 -10.37 6.87
CA ASN A 48 2.07 -11.59 6.08
C ASN A 48 2.27 -11.35 4.58
N ILE A 49 3.32 -10.58 4.23
CA ILE A 49 3.71 -10.29 2.85
C ILE A 49 5.17 -10.63 2.61
N ASP A 50 5.58 -10.72 1.34
CA ASP A 50 6.97 -10.91 0.98
C ASP A 50 7.78 -9.61 1.12
N THR A 51 9.06 -9.76 1.51
CA THR A 51 9.97 -8.62 1.70
C THR A 51 10.21 -7.85 0.39
N VAL A 52 10.14 -8.51 -0.77
CA VAL A 52 10.37 -7.88 -2.07
C VAL A 52 9.27 -6.87 -2.39
N SER A 53 8.00 -7.22 -2.17
CA SER A 53 6.86 -6.31 -2.31
C SER A 53 6.96 -5.12 -1.36
N LEU A 54 7.47 -5.33 -0.14
CA LEU A 54 7.68 -4.25 0.82
C LEU A 54 8.82 -3.30 0.39
N LEU A 55 9.94 -3.84 -0.09
CA LEU A 55 11.03 -3.04 -0.69
C LEU A 55 10.50 -2.22 -1.88
N ALA A 56 9.73 -2.87 -2.75
CA ALA A 56 9.20 -2.30 -3.98
C ALA A 56 8.22 -1.14 -3.73
N ALA A 57 7.29 -1.31 -2.79
CA ALA A 57 6.34 -0.28 -2.39
C ALA A 57 7.01 0.96 -1.76
N ASN A 58 8.23 0.81 -1.23
CA ASN A 58 8.99 1.88 -0.58
C ASN A 58 10.19 2.36 -1.41
N ASN A 59 10.31 1.91 -2.66
CA ASN A 59 11.40 2.27 -3.58
C ASN A 59 12.80 2.04 -2.97
N LEU A 60 12.95 0.93 -2.26
CA LEU A 60 14.21 0.50 -1.68
C LEU A 60 14.94 -0.41 -2.67
N ASP A 61 16.28 -0.37 -2.71
CA ASP A 61 17.06 -1.15 -3.67
C ASP A 61 17.01 -2.65 -3.36
N LEU A 62 16.64 -3.47 -4.36
CA LEU A 62 16.54 -4.93 -4.21
C LEU A 62 17.89 -5.60 -4.03
N ARG A 63 18.92 -5.14 -4.76
CA ARG A 63 20.22 -5.83 -4.81
C ARG A 63 20.91 -5.82 -3.46
N SER A 64 21.01 -4.65 -2.85
CA SER A 64 21.60 -4.48 -1.52
C SER A 64 20.76 -5.14 -0.42
N SER A 65 19.44 -5.24 -0.59
CA SER A 65 18.54 -5.72 0.46
C SER A 65 18.38 -7.25 0.51
N LEU A 66 18.68 -7.96 -0.58
CA LEU A 66 18.53 -9.42 -0.69
C LEU A 66 19.86 -10.19 -0.64
N ASP A 67 20.99 -9.50 -0.56
CA ASP A 67 22.30 -10.13 -0.42
C ASP A 67 22.42 -10.84 0.94
N PRO A 68 22.68 -12.17 0.98
CA PRO A 68 22.75 -12.96 2.23
C PRO A 68 23.78 -12.46 3.27
N GLY A 69 24.75 -11.64 2.85
CA GLY A 69 25.75 -11.02 3.73
C GLY A 69 25.41 -9.60 4.19
N SER A 70 24.37 -8.97 3.65
CA SER A 70 24.04 -7.58 3.97
C SER A 70 23.28 -7.48 5.30
N PRO A 71 23.57 -6.44 6.12
CA PRO A 71 22.85 -6.23 7.37
C PRO A 71 21.37 -5.96 7.07
N GLN A 72 20.48 -6.52 7.90
CA GLN A 72 19.05 -6.27 7.74
C GLN A 72 18.76 -4.77 7.84
N LEU A 73 18.03 -4.23 6.88
CA LEU A 73 17.57 -2.84 6.93
C LEU A 73 16.63 -2.65 8.13
N VAL A 74 17.05 -1.83 9.09
CA VAL A 74 16.26 -1.46 10.27
C VAL A 74 15.59 -0.12 10.05
N ILE A 75 14.27 -0.10 10.17
CA ILE A 75 13.46 1.12 10.10
C ILE A 75 13.35 1.70 11.50
N ALA A 76 13.74 2.98 11.65
CA ALA A 76 13.62 3.70 12.91
C ALA A 76 12.14 3.85 13.35
N PRO A 77 11.86 4.11 14.64
CA PRO A 77 10.50 4.39 15.10
C PRO A 77 9.90 5.61 14.41
N ARG A 78 8.57 5.67 14.34
CA ARG A 78 7.76 6.78 13.82
C ARG A 78 7.95 7.06 12.33
N ARG A 79 8.52 6.13 11.58
CA ARG A 79 8.65 6.21 10.12
C ARG A 79 7.44 5.54 9.47
N ILE A 80 6.97 6.12 8.37
CA ILE A 80 5.94 5.51 7.54
C ILE A 80 6.60 4.49 6.61
N VAL A 81 6.06 3.29 6.60
CA VAL A 81 6.35 2.23 5.64
C VAL A 81 5.07 1.96 4.87
N LYS A 82 5.12 2.10 3.54
CA LYS A 82 4.00 1.74 2.65
C LYS A 82 3.96 0.23 2.53
N VAL A 83 2.92 -0.40 3.06
CA VAL A 83 2.76 -1.85 3.02
C VAL A 83 1.66 -2.19 2.00
N PRO A 84 1.98 -2.95 0.93
CA PRO A 84 0.96 -3.39 -0.01
C PRO A 84 0.03 -4.42 0.63
N ILE A 85 -1.27 -4.27 0.37
CA ILE A 85 -2.30 -5.21 0.82
C ILE A 85 -3.24 -5.55 -0.35
N SER A 86 -3.83 -6.75 -0.29
CA SER A 86 -4.95 -7.12 -1.17
C SER A 86 -6.26 -6.71 -0.49
N CYS A 87 -7.07 -5.93 -1.20
CA CYS A 87 -8.37 -5.49 -0.76
C CYS A 87 -9.45 -6.36 -1.42
N SER A 88 -10.37 -6.89 -0.62
CA SER A 88 -11.49 -7.71 -1.10
C SER A 88 -12.82 -7.20 -0.54
N CYS A 89 -13.90 -7.46 -1.26
CA CYS A 89 -15.24 -7.08 -0.83
C CYS A 89 -15.78 -8.12 0.17
N VAL A 90 -15.92 -7.73 1.43
CA VAL A 90 -16.41 -8.60 2.51
C VAL A 90 -17.54 -7.89 3.24
N ASP A 91 -18.70 -8.54 3.30
CA ASP A 91 -19.91 -8.00 3.93
C ASP A 91 -20.30 -6.60 3.39
N GLY A 92 -20.16 -6.42 2.07
CA GLY A 92 -20.51 -5.16 1.39
C GLY A 92 -19.53 -4.00 1.63
N ILE A 93 -18.37 -4.25 2.25
CA ILE A 93 -17.33 -3.25 2.50
C ILE A 93 -15.96 -3.76 2.03
N TRP A 94 -15.15 -2.88 1.46
CA TRP A 94 -13.76 -3.16 1.10
C TRP A 94 -12.88 -3.38 2.35
N ARG A 95 -12.24 -4.55 2.46
CA ARG A 95 -11.36 -4.90 3.59
C ARG A 95 -10.12 -5.65 3.14
N GLY A 96 -8.99 -5.32 3.77
CA GLY A 96 -7.76 -6.09 3.68
C GLY A 96 -7.80 -7.18 4.73
N ASN A 97 -8.02 -8.43 4.33
CA ASN A 97 -8.24 -9.58 5.22
C ASN A 97 -7.20 -10.70 5.06
N ALA A 98 -6.14 -10.46 4.27
CA ALA A 98 -5.07 -11.44 4.03
C ALA A 98 -4.03 -11.51 5.16
N THR A 99 -3.97 -10.49 6.03
CA THR A 99 -3.03 -10.46 7.14
C THR A 99 -3.54 -11.31 8.29
N LEU A 100 -2.78 -12.34 8.63
CA LEU A 100 -3.06 -13.28 9.70
C LEU A 100 -2.05 -13.09 10.83
N TYR A 101 -2.55 -12.86 12.04
CA TYR A 101 -1.72 -12.70 13.23
C TYR A 101 -1.93 -13.86 14.19
N LYS A 102 -0.85 -14.53 14.59
CA LYS A 102 -0.89 -15.55 15.63
C LYS A 102 -0.65 -14.91 17.00
N SER A 103 -1.67 -14.92 17.85
CA SER A 103 -1.61 -14.30 19.18
C SER A 103 -0.57 -14.94 20.09
N ARG A 104 0.03 -14.11 20.92
CA ARG A 104 1.02 -14.45 21.95
C ARG A 104 0.38 -14.41 23.33
N PRO A 105 0.98 -15.08 24.34
CA PRO A 105 0.54 -14.95 25.72
C PRO A 105 0.53 -13.48 26.16
N GLY A 106 -0.60 -13.05 26.73
CA GLY A 106 -0.80 -11.67 27.19
C GLY A 106 -1.37 -10.71 26.16
N ASP A 107 -1.56 -11.14 24.91
CA ASP A 107 -2.17 -10.27 23.90
C ASP A 107 -3.62 -9.93 24.23
N THR A 108 -3.95 -8.67 24.00
CA THR A 108 -5.32 -8.18 23.92
C THR A 108 -5.60 -7.62 22.52
N LEU A 109 -6.87 -7.61 22.11
CA LEU A 109 -7.28 -6.99 20.85
C LEU A 109 -6.83 -5.52 20.75
N ALA A 110 -6.85 -4.79 21.88
CA ALA A 110 -6.38 -3.40 21.94
C ALA A 110 -4.86 -3.30 21.74
N SER A 111 -4.05 -4.13 22.42
CA SER A 111 -2.60 -4.13 22.22
C SER A 111 -2.20 -4.53 20.79
N ILE A 112 -2.93 -5.48 20.18
CA ILE A 112 -2.70 -5.88 18.79
C ILE A 112 -3.02 -4.71 17.85
N ALA A 113 -4.20 -4.10 17.99
CA ALA A 113 -4.61 -2.96 17.17
C ALA A 113 -3.66 -1.76 17.32
N ASP A 114 -3.44 -1.31 18.55
CA ASP A 114 -2.83 -0.01 18.82
C ASP A 114 -1.30 -0.08 18.84
N ALA A 115 -0.74 -1.06 19.55
CA ALA A 115 0.69 -1.13 19.80
C ALA A 115 1.43 -1.90 18.70
N LEU A 116 0.79 -2.93 18.12
CA LEU A 116 1.42 -3.76 17.09
C LEU A 116 1.13 -3.24 15.68
N PHE A 117 -0.14 -2.97 15.34
CA PHE A 117 -0.54 -2.48 14.02
C PHE A 117 -0.67 -0.95 13.93
N GLY A 118 -0.17 -0.23 14.93
CA GLY A 118 -0.05 1.22 14.89
C GLY A 118 -1.38 1.96 14.71
N LYS A 119 -2.48 1.40 15.23
CA LYS A 119 -3.86 1.93 15.13
C LYS A 119 -4.45 1.95 13.72
N LEU A 120 -3.87 1.21 12.77
CA LEU A 120 -4.46 1.04 11.43
C LEU A 120 -5.80 0.27 11.44
N VAL A 121 -6.05 -0.46 12.53
CA VAL A 121 -7.31 -1.13 12.84
C VAL A 121 -7.65 -0.87 14.30
N THR A 122 -8.91 -1.10 14.67
CA THR A 122 -9.38 -1.03 16.05
C THR A 122 -9.64 -2.42 16.61
N ALA A 123 -9.59 -2.56 17.94
CA ALA A 123 -9.96 -3.79 18.62
C ALA A 123 -11.36 -4.30 18.23
N LYS A 124 -12.31 -3.37 18.02
CA LYS A 124 -13.67 -3.69 17.58
C LYS A 124 -13.71 -4.26 16.17
N GLN A 125 -12.93 -3.70 15.23
CA GLN A 125 -12.84 -4.24 13.87
C GLN A 125 -12.23 -5.64 13.88
N ILE A 126 -11.16 -5.86 14.65
CA ILE A 126 -10.57 -7.21 14.80
C ILE A 126 -11.60 -8.17 15.41
N ALA A 127 -12.30 -7.78 16.47
CA ALA A 127 -13.32 -8.62 17.10
C ALA A 127 -14.40 -9.04 16.08
N GLN A 128 -14.96 -8.08 15.36
CA GLN A 128 -16.01 -8.31 14.36
C GLN A 128 -15.55 -9.24 13.23
N ALA A 129 -14.35 -9.02 12.68
CA ALA A 129 -13.82 -9.85 11.60
C ALA A 129 -13.52 -11.30 12.02
N ASN A 130 -13.38 -11.55 13.32
CA ASN A 130 -13.07 -12.87 13.87
C ASN A 130 -14.25 -13.49 14.65
N GLY A 131 -15.46 -12.92 14.57
CA GLY A 131 -16.63 -13.43 15.27
C GLY A 131 -16.52 -13.39 16.80
N ILE A 132 -15.65 -12.53 17.34
CA ILE A 132 -15.45 -12.36 18.78
C ILE A 132 -16.51 -11.41 19.31
N ALA A 133 -17.22 -11.82 20.37
CA ALA A 133 -18.29 -11.03 20.95
C ALA A 133 -17.80 -9.68 21.52
N ALA A 134 -18.60 -8.62 21.38
CA ALA A 134 -18.21 -7.26 21.78
C ALA A 134 -17.98 -7.08 23.29
N ASN A 135 -18.55 -7.97 24.12
CA ASN A 135 -18.38 -8.01 25.57
C ASN A 135 -17.21 -8.90 26.01
N PHE A 136 -16.48 -9.50 25.07
CA PHE A 136 -15.28 -10.25 25.38
C PHE A 136 -14.25 -9.29 25.97
N GLY A 137 -13.72 -9.58 27.16
CA GLY A 137 -12.86 -8.70 27.97
C GLY A 137 -11.49 -8.37 27.36
N GLY A 138 -11.36 -8.41 26.03
CA GLY A 138 -10.20 -8.00 25.26
C GLY A 138 -9.07 -9.03 25.19
N ALA A 139 -8.97 -9.93 26.17
CA ALA A 139 -7.89 -10.93 26.26
C ALA A 139 -8.02 -12.02 25.20
N VAL A 140 -7.00 -12.21 24.37
CA VAL A 140 -7.01 -13.20 23.29
C VAL A 140 -6.34 -14.49 23.77
N ALA A 141 -6.95 -15.64 23.51
CA ALA A 141 -6.32 -16.93 23.80
C ALA A 141 -5.02 -17.07 23.01
N ALA A 142 -3.91 -17.40 23.67
CA ALA A 142 -2.61 -17.55 23.02
C ALA A 142 -2.63 -18.62 21.92
N GLY A 143 -1.97 -18.35 20.80
CA GLY A 143 -1.91 -19.24 19.65
C GLY A 143 -3.11 -19.15 18.70
N SER A 144 -4.12 -18.32 19.02
CA SER A 144 -5.23 -18.03 18.11
C SER A 144 -4.73 -17.31 16.86
N THR A 145 -5.20 -17.72 15.69
CA THR A 145 -4.96 -16.98 14.45
C THR A 145 -6.10 -16.00 14.23
N LEU A 146 -5.78 -14.71 14.21
CA LEU A 146 -6.71 -13.62 13.99
C LEU A 146 -6.51 -13.01 12.61
N VAL A 147 -7.60 -12.79 11.89
CA VAL A 147 -7.65 -11.93 10.71
C VAL A 147 -7.52 -10.48 11.17
N ILE A 148 -6.62 -9.72 10.54
CA ILE A 148 -6.44 -8.29 10.80
C ILE A 148 -7.09 -7.50 9.65
N PRO A 149 -8.27 -6.89 9.87
CA PRO A 149 -9.11 -6.34 8.80
C PRO A 149 -8.78 -4.86 8.54
N PHE A 150 -7.71 -4.58 7.78
CA PHE A 150 -7.39 -3.19 7.42
C PHE A 150 -8.50 -2.57 6.59
N SER A 151 -8.90 -1.35 6.91
CA SER A 151 -9.69 -0.53 5.98
C SER A 151 -8.89 -0.37 4.69
N CYS A 152 -9.55 -0.53 3.54
CA CYS A 152 -8.97 -0.30 2.22
C CYS A 152 -10.10 0.06 1.26
N GLY A 153 -9.75 0.34 0.01
CA GLY A 153 -10.73 0.66 -1.00
C GLY A 153 -10.21 0.37 -2.41
N CYS A 154 -11.15 0.29 -3.35
CA CYS A 154 -10.88 0.06 -4.76
C CYS A 154 -11.52 1.15 -5.62
N GLY A 155 -10.95 1.34 -6.82
CA GLY A 155 -11.41 2.32 -7.81
C GLY A 155 -10.51 3.55 -7.88
N ASP A 156 -10.71 4.36 -8.93
CA ASP A 156 -9.97 5.61 -9.12
C ASP A 156 -10.71 6.77 -8.41
N PRO A 157 -10.18 7.31 -7.30
CA PRO A 157 -10.83 8.37 -6.54
C PRO A 157 -10.62 9.77 -7.14
N LEU A 158 -9.83 9.91 -8.20
CA LEU A 158 -9.37 11.21 -8.70
C LEU A 158 -10.37 11.78 -9.71
N ALA A 159 -11.02 12.90 -9.37
CA ALA A 159 -12.02 13.53 -10.22
C ALA A 159 -11.45 14.07 -11.54
N GLY A 160 -10.15 14.37 -11.59
CA GLY A 160 -9.44 14.88 -12.77
C GLY A 160 -8.98 13.81 -13.77
N GLY A 161 -9.31 12.54 -13.53
CA GLY A 161 -8.79 11.40 -14.30
C GLY A 161 -7.36 11.02 -13.90
N GLY A 162 -6.97 9.80 -14.29
CA GLY A 162 -5.69 9.20 -13.94
C GLY A 162 -5.83 8.08 -12.90
N THR A 163 -4.84 7.20 -12.87
CA THR A 163 -4.84 6.02 -12.01
C THR A 163 -4.37 6.37 -10.60
N ALA A 164 -5.05 5.85 -9.58
CA ALA A 164 -4.63 5.99 -8.19
C ALA A 164 -4.74 4.68 -7.41
N LEU A 165 -3.90 4.57 -6.38
CA LEU A 165 -4.03 3.56 -5.34
C LEU A 165 -4.49 4.23 -4.05
N LEU A 166 -5.40 3.59 -3.34
CA LEU A 166 -5.81 4.04 -2.02
C LEU A 166 -4.86 3.51 -0.97
N MET A 167 -4.40 4.40 -0.09
CA MET A 167 -3.60 4.06 1.08
C MET A 167 -4.32 4.45 2.36
N SER A 168 -4.56 3.49 3.25
CA SER A 168 -5.09 3.80 4.58
C SER A 168 -4.00 4.39 5.45
N TYR A 169 -4.30 5.51 6.12
CA TYR A 169 -3.37 6.31 6.89
C TYR A 169 -3.99 6.74 8.21
N VAL A 170 -3.25 6.61 9.30
CA VAL A 170 -3.68 7.12 10.61
C VAL A 170 -3.24 8.57 10.74
N VAL A 171 -4.19 9.50 10.85
CA VAL A 171 -3.94 10.94 11.01
C VAL A 171 -3.12 11.19 12.27
N GLN A 172 -2.02 11.92 12.14
CA GLN A 172 -1.15 12.34 13.23
C GLN A 172 -1.50 13.75 13.71
N GLY A 173 -1.06 14.09 14.93
CA GLY A 173 -1.20 15.44 15.44
C GLY A 173 -0.40 16.43 14.59
N GLY A 174 -1.10 17.41 14.01
CA GLY A 174 -0.52 18.42 13.12
C GLY A 174 -0.73 18.16 11.63
N ASP A 175 -1.20 16.96 11.25
CA ASP A 175 -1.52 16.68 9.84
C ASP A 175 -2.67 17.55 9.35
N THR A 176 -2.56 18.05 8.13
CA THR A 176 -3.62 18.77 7.43
C THR A 176 -4.01 18.07 6.14
N VAL A 177 -5.26 18.22 5.71
CA VAL A 177 -5.74 17.72 4.42
C VAL A 177 -4.86 18.20 3.26
N GLY A 178 -4.47 19.48 3.28
CA GLY A 178 -3.67 20.09 2.23
C GLY A 178 -2.26 19.50 2.13
N GLU A 179 -1.62 19.23 3.27
CA GLU A 179 -0.28 18.63 3.30
C GLU A 179 -0.31 17.17 2.88
N LEU A 180 -1.23 16.37 3.40
CA LEU A 180 -1.38 14.97 3.02
C LEU A 180 -1.69 14.83 1.52
N ALA A 181 -2.66 15.60 1.00
CA ALA A 181 -3.00 15.54 -0.41
C ALA A 181 -1.80 15.91 -1.30
N ARG A 182 -1.08 16.99 -0.95
CA ARG A 182 0.11 17.42 -1.69
C ARG A 182 1.25 16.40 -1.62
N GLU A 183 1.49 15.80 -0.46
CA GLU A 183 2.55 14.80 -0.25
C GLU A 183 2.36 13.58 -1.16
N TYR A 184 1.12 13.12 -1.34
CA TYR A 184 0.80 11.94 -2.14
C TYR A 184 0.31 12.26 -3.58
N GLY A 185 0.33 13.54 -3.95
CA GLY A 185 0.06 14.02 -5.31
C GLY A 185 -1.42 14.09 -5.69
N SER A 186 -2.32 14.12 -4.71
CA SER A 186 -3.76 14.31 -4.91
C SER A 186 -4.20 15.75 -4.63
N LEU A 187 -5.45 16.07 -4.98
CA LEU A 187 -6.05 17.36 -4.60
C LEU A 187 -6.72 17.25 -3.21
N PRO A 188 -6.75 18.34 -2.42
CA PRO A 188 -7.51 18.38 -1.17
C PRO A 188 -8.99 18.00 -1.36
N GLY A 189 -9.59 18.40 -2.47
CA GLY A 189 -10.98 18.07 -2.81
C GLY A 189 -11.21 16.57 -3.03
N ASP A 190 -10.30 15.88 -3.74
CA ASP A 190 -10.37 14.42 -3.93
C ASP A 190 -10.26 13.69 -2.58
N PHE A 191 -9.32 14.12 -1.72
CA PHE A 191 -9.16 13.57 -0.38
C PHE A 191 -10.42 13.75 0.47
N MET A 192 -10.98 14.97 0.48
CA MET A 192 -12.16 15.30 1.26
C MET A 192 -13.39 14.52 0.79
N ALA A 193 -13.62 14.47 -0.53
CA ALA A 193 -14.71 13.72 -1.12
C ALA A 193 -14.60 12.21 -0.82
N LEU A 194 -13.40 11.65 -0.94
CA LEU A 194 -13.14 10.23 -0.66
C LEU A 194 -13.43 9.87 0.81
N ASN A 195 -13.12 10.77 1.75
CA ASN A 195 -13.28 10.52 3.18
C ASN A 195 -14.61 11.06 3.76
N GLY A 196 -15.49 11.62 2.92
CA GLY A 196 -16.75 12.23 3.38
C GLY A 196 -16.55 13.40 4.34
N VAL A 197 -15.45 14.13 4.18
CA VAL A 197 -15.08 15.27 5.04
C VAL A 197 -15.55 16.57 4.37
N ALA A 198 -16.47 17.29 5.02
CA ALA A 198 -17.01 18.54 4.46
C ALA A 198 -16.06 19.73 4.67
N ASN A 199 -15.37 19.78 5.81
CA ASN A 199 -14.40 20.81 6.15
C ASN A 199 -13.07 20.19 6.57
N ALA A 200 -11.95 20.74 6.11
CA ALA A 200 -10.62 20.23 6.43
C ALA A 200 -10.32 20.19 7.95
N SER A 201 -11.00 21.03 8.74
CA SER A 201 -10.89 21.05 10.22
C SER A 201 -11.56 19.86 10.91
N GLU A 202 -12.34 19.05 10.20
CA GLU A 202 -12.95 17.83 10.74
C GLU A 202 -11.97 16.64 10.76
N LEU A 203 -10.80 16.78 10.14
CA LEU A 203 -9.74 15.77 10.18
C LEU A 203 -9.14 15.73 11.60
N ALA A 204 -9.37 14.64 12.33
CA ALA A 204 -8.90 14.50 13.70
C ALA A 204 -7.73 13.51 13.82
N ALA A 205 -6.79 13.80 14.71
CA ALA A 205 -5.70 12.88 15.01
C ALA A 205 -6.25 11.54 15.53
N GLY A 206 -5.74 10.45 14.97
CA GLY A 206 -6.21 9.09 15.23
C GLY A 206 -7.23 8.57 14.21
N ASP A 207 -7.85 9.43 13.40
CA ASP A 207 -8.72 8.97 12.32
C ASP A 207 -7.92 8.11 11.32
N VAL A 208 -8.51 7.02 10.85
CA VAL A 208 -7.98 6.23 9.74
C VAL A 208 -8.65 6.72 8.46
N VAL A 209 -7.89 7.35 7.58
CA VAL A 209 -8.38 7.96 6.33
C VAL A 209 -7.81 7.24 5.12
N ALA A 210 -8.51 7.29 3.99
CA ALA A 210 -7.97 6.87 2.71
C ALA A 210 -7.28 8.05 2.01
N VAL A 211 -6.01 7.87 1.70
CA VAL A 211 -5.19 8.81 0.95
C VAL A 211 -5.11 8.33 -0.50
N PRO A 212 -5.56 9.11 -1.49
CA PRO A 212 -5.28 8.83 -2.89
C PRO A 212 -3.79 9.01 -3.17
N ILE A 213 -3.11 7.96 -3.63
CA ILE A 213 -1.76 8.05 -4.16
C ILE A 213 -1.83 7.95 -5.66
N ARG A 214 -1.29 8.95 -6.37
CA ARG A 214 -1.15 8.84 -7.83
C ARG A 214 -0.36 7.59 -8.19
N ALA A 215 -0.76 6.94 -9.26
CA ALA A 215 -0.18 5.70 -9.71
C ALA A 215 -0.10 5.64 -11.23
N CYS A 216 0.65 4.67 -11.71
CA CYS A 216 0.75 4.34 -13.12
C CYS A 216 0.03 3.02 -13.37
N GLY A 217 -0.91 3.03 -14.32
CA GLY A 217 -1.54 1.81 -14.80
C GLY A 217 -0.67 1.08 -15.82
N SER A 218 -0.85 -0.22 -15.93
CA SER A 218 -0.27 -1.02 -17.01
C SER A 218 -1.21 -1.08 -18.22
N SER A 219 -0.60 -1.14 -19.41
CA SER A 219 -1.29 -1.39 -20.68
C SER A 219 -1.10 -2.83 -21.16
N PHE A 220 -0.92 -3.75 -20.21
CA PHE A 220 -0.66 -5.16 -20.49
C PHE A 220 -1.86 -5.84 -21.16
N ARG A 221 -1.59 -6.95 -21.85
CA ARG A 221 -2.61 -7.75 -22.53
C ARG A 221 -3.58 -8.30 -21.50
N ARG A 222 -4.87 -8.36 -21.84
CA ARG A 222 -5.93 -8.94 -20.97
C ARG A 222 -5.71 -10.41 -20.61
N SER A 223 -4.94 -11.13 -21.43
CA SER A 223 -4.57 -12.52 -21.20
C SER A 223 -3.39 -12.69 -20.24
N ALA A 224 -2.68 -11.60 -19.91
CA ALA A 224 -1.54 -11.66 -19.02
C ALA A 224 -1.99 -11.87 -17.57
N TYR A 225 -1.18 -12.60 -16.80
CA TYR A 225 -1.47 -12.86 -15.40
C TYR A 225 -1.44 -11.58 -14.55
N ASP A 226 -0.59 -10.63 -14.91
CA ASP A 226 -0.43 -9.32 -14.29
C ASP A 226 -1.21 -8.22 -15.01
N PHE A 227 -2.25 -8.59 -15.76
CA PHE A 227 -3.17 -7.63 -16.34
C PHE A 227 -3.77 -6.69 -15.27
N GLY A 228 -3.83 -5.40 -15.58
CA GLY A 228 -4.38 -4.40 -14.67
C GLY A 228 -3.43 -4.06 -13.51
N LEU A 229 -2.15 -4.42 -13.62
CA LEU A 229 -1.12 -4.00 -12.68
C LEU A 229 -1.10 -2.48 -12.54
N VAL A 230 -1.06 -1.99 -11.30
CA VAL A 230 -0.96 -0.58 -10.94
C VAL A 230 0.19 -0.39 -9.97
N VAL A 231 1.01 0.65 -10.18
CA VAL A 231 2.20 0.94 -9.37
C VAL A 231 2.11 2.35 -8.81
N ALA A 232 2.25 2.51 -7.49
CA ALA A 232 2.22 3.82 -6.84
C ALA A 232 3.37 4.72 -7.33
N ASN A 233 3.10 6.01 -7.45
CA ASN A 233 4.10 6.98 -7.89
C ASN A 233 5.33 6.98 -6.97
N GLY A 234 6.50 6.93 -7.58
CA GLY A 234 7.78 6.84 -6.88
C GLY A 234 8.03 5.46 -6.25
N SER A 235 7.34 4.40 -6.69
CA SER A 235 7.59 3.02 -6.29
C SER A 235 7.76 2.12 -7.52
N TYR A 236 8.03 0.84 -7.27
CA TYR A 236 8.02 -0.20 -8.30
C TYR A 236 7.29 -1.44 -7.81
N ILE A 237 7.14 -2.42 -8.68
CA ILE A 237 6.71 -3.78 -8.37
C ILE A 237 7.54 -4.78 -9.19
N ILE A 238 7.64 -6.00 -8.68
CA ILE A 238 8.29 -7.13 -9.34
C ILE A 238 7.21 -8.12 -9.79
N THR A 239 7.19 -8.42 -11.09
CA THR A 239 6.21 -9.30 -11.74
C THR A 239 6.93 -10.35 -12.61
N ALA A 240 6.16 -11.14 -13.36
CA ALA A 240 6.66 -12.17 -14.29
C ALA A 240 7.61 -13.17 -13.61
N GLY A 241 7.22 -13.71 -12.45
CA GLY A 241 8.05 -14.68 -11.72
C GLY A 241 9.39 -14.11 -11.26
N HIS A 242 9.41 -12.85 -10.83
CA HIS A 242 10.60 -12.09 -10.44
C HIS A 242 11.55 -11.66 -11.57
N CYS A 243 11.09 -11.71 -12.82
CA CYS A 243 11.92 -11.35 -13.98
C CYS A 243 11.80 -9.89 -14.40
N VAL A 244 10.67 -9.23 -14.13
CA VAL A 244 10.39 -7.88 -14.63
C VAL A 244 10.10 -6.94 -13.46
N GLN A 245 10.79 -5.80 -13.45
CA GLN A 245 10.49 -4.69 -12.57
C GLN A 245 9.70 -3.63 -13.33
N CYS A 246 8.54 -3.25 -12.82
CA CYS A 246 7.73 -2.16 -13.37
C CYS A 246 7.68 -1.01 -12.37
N SER A 247 8.21 0.15 -12.77
CA SER A 247 8.30 1.36 -11.95
C SER A 247 7.29 2.41 -12.38
N CYS A 248 6.79 3.21 -11.45
CA CYS A 248 6.03 4.43 -11.75
C CYS A 248 6.89 5.65 -11.42
N LEU A 249 7.45 6.27 -12.46
CA LEU A 249 8.27 7.48 -12.32
C LEU A 249 7.39 8.73 -12.24
N PRO A 250 7.84 9.79 -11.55
CA PRO A 250 7.14 11.07 -11.56
C PRO A 250 6.88 11.54 -13.00
N ASN A 251 5.63 11.92 -13.28
CA ASN A 251 5.12 12.38 -14.58
C ASN A 251 4.78 11.30 -15.62
N LEU A 252 4.95 10.02 -15.30
CA LEU A 252 4.40 8.95 -16.14
C LEU A 252 2.94 8.68 -15.78
N GLN A 253 2.14 8.37 -16.80
CA GLN A 253 0.77 7.84 -16.63
C GLN A 253 0.73 6.31 -16.78
N GLN A 254 1.80 5.71 -17.32
CA GLN A 254 1.93 4.27 -17.53
C GLN A 254 3.20 3.74 -16.87
N VAL A 255 3.15 2.48 -16.45
CA VAL A 255 4.31 1.82 -15.85
C VAL A 255 5.46 1.71 -16.87
N TYR A 256 6.68 1.91 -16.39
CA TYR A 256 7.90 1.66 -17.16
C TYR A 256 8.56 0.39 -16.64
N CYS A 257 8.69 -0.62 -17.50
CA CYS A 257 9.19 -1.93 -17.11
C CYS A 257 10.58 -2.23 -17.69
N THR A 258 11.42 -2.86 -16.87
CA THR A 258 12.78 -3.30 -17.19
C THR A 258 13.00 -4.71 -16.64
N PRO A 259 14.02 -5.45 -17.09
CA PRO A 259 14.53 -6.60 -16.36
C PRO A 259 14.74 -6.29 -14.88
N ALA A 260 14.29 -7.19 -14.00
CA ALA A 260 14.46 -7.02 -12.58
C ALA A 260 15.95 -7.11 -12.18
N PRO A 261 16.43 -6.24 -11.28
CA PRO A 261 17.82 -6.24 -10.86
C PRO A 261 18.12 -7.45 -9.94
N GLY A 262 19.28 -8.07 -10.13
CA GLY A 262 19.72 -9.18 -9.26
C GLY A 262 19.18 -10.57 -9.68
N VAL A 263 18.43 -10.65 -10.78
CA VAL A 263 18.10 -11.92 -11.43
C VAL A 263 19.38 -12.58 -11.94
N ILE A 264 19.58 -13.84 -11.57
CA ILE A 264 20.72 -14.66 -12.01
C ILE A 264 20.54 -14.96 -13.51
N SER A 265 21.58 -14.76 -14.31
CA SER A 265 21.58 -15.13 -15.74
C SER A 265 21.11 -16.57 -15.92
N GLY A 266 20.00 -16.76 -16.66
CA GLY A 266 19.42 -18.07 -16.97
C GLY A 266 18.19 -18.47 -16.17
N SER A 267 17.79 -17.73 -15.12
CA SER A 267 16.54 -18.02 -14.39
C SER A 267 15.29 -17.42 -15.03
N CYS A 268 15.47 -16.46 -15.95
CA CYS A 268 14.38 -15.78 -16.63
C CYS A 268 14.41 -16.08 -18.14
N PRO A 269 13.23 -16.13 -18.80
CA PRO A 269 13.15 -16.22 -20.25
C PRO A 269 13.85 -15.05 -20.93
N ASP A 270 14.13 -15.23 -22.22
CA ASP A 270 14.67 -14.15 -23.07
C ASP A 270 13.71 -12.96 -23.07
N MET A 271 14.21 -11.79 -22.66
CA MET A 271 13.44 -10.55 -22.58
C MET A 271 13.65 -9.63 -23.79
N ARG A 272 14.11 -10.17 -24.92
CA ARG A 272 14.22 -9.43 -26.19
C ARG A 272 12.87 -9.34 -26.90
N CYS A 273 12.57 -8.17 -27.45
CA CYS A 273 11.40 -8.01 -28.31
C CYS A 273 11.61 -8.69 -29.66
N LEU A 274 10.57 -9.39 -30.12
CA LEU A 274 10.58 -10.16 -31.37
C LEU A 274 11.04 -9.29 -32.55
N GLY A 275 12.01 -9.79 -33.32
CA GLY A 275 12.55 -9.09 -34.49
C GLY A 275 13.50 -7.93 -34.16
N THR A 276 13.91 -7.77 -32.90
CA THR A 276 14.83 -6.72 -32.46
C THR A 276 15.93 -7.27 -31.55
N ASN A 277 17.01 -6.50 -31.39
CA ASN A 277 18.01 -6.73 -30.33
C ASN A 277 17.71 -5.94 -29.06
N LEU A 278 16.54 -5.29 -28.97
CA LEU A 278 16.15 -4.52 -27.81
C LEU A 278 15.57 -5.44 -26.73
N THR A 279 16.08 -5.30 -25.51
CA THR A 279 15.48 -5.91 -24.33
C THR A 279 14.37 -5.02 -23.77
N VAL A 280 13.45 -5.61 -23.01
CA VAL A 280 12.39 -4.87 -22.30
C VAL A 280 12.93 -3.62 -21.61
N GLY A 281 12.27 -2.48 -21.83
CA GLY A 281 12.64 -1.16 -21.31
C GLY A 281 13.66 -0.41 -22.16
N ALA A 282 14.37 -1.07 -23.08
CA ALA A 282 15.31 -0.42 -23.97
C ALA A 282 14.60 0.32 -25.11
N MET A 283 15.23 1.39 -25.59
CA MET A 283 14.79 2.15 -26.77
C MET A 283 15.97 2.38 -27.71
N ALA A 284 15.68 2.42 -29.01
CA ALA A 284 16.60 2.85 -30.06
C ALA A 284 16.00 4.07 -30.76
N THR A 285 16.88 5.00 -31.14
CA THR A 285 16.52 6.19 -31.89
C THR A 285 17.21 6.19 -33.25
N ALA A 286 16.49 6.61 -34.28
CA ALA A 286 17.02 6.78 -35.62
C ALA A 286 16.61 8.14 -36.16
N ALA A 287 17.58 8.93 -36.64
CA ALA A 287 17.30 10.19 -37.29
C ALA A 287 16.53 9.96 -38.60
N SER A 288 15.54 10.80 -38.87
CA SER A 288 14.72 10.79 -40.07
C SER A 288 14.52 12.22 -40.57
N VAL A 289 14.10 12.37 -41.84
CA VAL A 289 13.79 13.67 -42.45
C VAL A 289 12.67 14.44 -41.72
N GLN A 290 11.83 13.76 -40.92
CA GLN A 290 10.73 14.36 -40.16
C GLN A 290 11.02 14.47 -38.65
N GLY A 291 12.23 14.14 -38.19
CA GLY A 291 12.60 14.16 -36.77
C GLY A 291 13.23 12.84 -36.33
N CYS A 292 12.92 12.38 -35.12
CA CYS A 292 13.52 11.18 -34.53
C CYS A 292 12.50 10.03 -34.50
N ASN A 293 12.80 8.93 -35.18
CA ASN A 293 12.04 7.70 -35.03
C ASN A 293 12.51 6.96 -33.77
N VAL A 294 11.59 6.64 -32.87
CA VAL A 294 11.88 5.97 -31.60
C VAL A 294 11.23 4.60 -31.63
N THR A 295 12.04 3.55 -31.48
CA THR A 295 11.57 2.17 -31.31
C THR A 295 11.84 1.73 -29.88
N SER A 296 10.82 1.30 -29.15
CA SER A 296 10.95 0.82 -27.78
C SER A 296 10.51 -0.64 -27.65
N CYS A 297 11.16 -1.37 -26.75
CA CYS A 297 10.74 -2.71 -26.36
C CYS A 297 9.94 -2.63 -25.06
N LEU A 298 8.63 -2.82 -25.15
CA LEU A 298 7.71 -2.71 -24.02
C LEU A 298 7.32 -4.09 -23.50
N TYR A 299 7.25 -4.22 -22.18
CA TYR A 299 6.63 -5.37 -21.54
C TYR A 299 5.10 -5.26 -21.67
N THR A 300 4.44 -6.32 -22.12
CA THR A 300 2.99 -6.35 -22.33
C THR A 300 2.28 -7.43 -21.52
N GLY A 301 2.95 -8.00 -20.52
CA GLY A 301 2.50 -9.20 -19.82
C GLY A 301 2.85 -10.51 -20.52
#